data_AF-A0A0N4YYZ0-F1
#
_entry.id   AF-A0A0N4YYZ0-F1
#
_cell.length_a   1.000
_cell.length_b   1.000
_cell.length_c   1.000
_cell.angle_alpha   90.00
_cell.angle_beta   90.00
_cell.angle_gamma   90.00
#
_symmetry.space_group_name_H-M   'P 1'
#
loop_
_entity.id
_entity.type
_entity.pdbx_description
1 polymer ?
#
loop_
_entity_poly.entity_id
_entity_poly.type
_entity_poly.pdbx_seq_one_letter_code
_entity_poly.pdbx_strand_id
1 'polypeptide(L)' 'MEDSLELYRKVMNIFAKANMNLRQFRSNNEDVNGSIATADLSSNPQQKVLGISWTTENDVVEDARRTQI' A
#
# COMPACT_ATOMS: atom_id res chain seq x y z
N MET A 1 15.50 -0.05 0.70
CA MET A 1 14.92 -0.42 -0.61
C MET A 1 14.83 -1.94 -0.76
N GLU A 2 15.93 -2.66 -0.55
CA GLU A 2 15.97 -4.14 -0.66
C GLU A 2 14.99 -4.83 0.31
N ASP A 3 14.97 -4.44 1.59
CA ASP A 3 14.05 -5.00 2.58
C ASP A 3 12.56 -4.81 2.22
N SER A 4 12.20 -3.64 1.69
CA SER A 4 10.81 -3.31 1.31
C SER A 4 10.35 -4.15 0.12
N LEU A 5 11.23 -4.38 -0.85
CA LEU A 5 10.94 -5.22 -2.03
C LEU A 5 10.91 -6.70 -1.68
N GLU A 6 11.77 -7.15 -0.76
CA GLU A 6 11.67 -8.48 -0.19
C GLU A 6 10.32 -8.70 0.51
N LEU A 7 9.89 -7.72 1.31
CA LEU A 7 8.60 -7.79 2.01
C LEU A 7 7.46 -7.90 0.99
N TYR A 8 7.46 -7.06 -0.05
CA TYR A 8 6.50 -7.15 -1.15
C TYR A 8 6.47 -8.56 -1.77
N ARG A 9 7.62 -9.11 -2.15
CA ARG A 9 7.72 -10.46 -2.74
C ARG A 9 7.20 -11.55 -1.80
N LYS A 10 7.55 -11.45 -0.51
CA LYS A 10 7.09 -12.38 0.53
C LYS A 10 5.57 -12.34 0.69
N VAL A 11 4.98 -11.14 0.76
CA VAL A 11 3.52 -10.96 0.88
C VAL A 11 2.81 -11.51 -0.36
N MET A 12 3.27 -11.19 -1.57
CA MET A 12 2.67 -11.72 -2.80
C MET A 12 2.70 -13.25 -2.84
N ASN A 13 3.80 -13.87 -2.40
CA ASN A 13 3.91 -15.33 -2.33
C ASN A 13 2.91 -15.94 -1.33
N ILE A 14 2.74 -15.32 -0.15
CA ILE A 14 1.79 -15.79 0.87
C ILE A 14 0.35 -15.74 0.34
N PHE A 15 -0.03 -14.62 -0.28
CA PHE A 15 -1.40 -14.45 -0.81
C PHE A 15 -1.66 -15.39 -1.99
N ALA A 16 -0.68 -15.55 -2.91
CA ALA A 16 -0.78 -16.51 -4.00
C ALA A 16 -0.96 -17.95 -3.49
N LYS A 17 -0.20 -18.36 -2.46
CA LYS A 17 -0.36 -19.68 -1.82
C LYS A 17 -1.74 -19.88 -1.17
N ALA A 18 -2.37 -18.79 -0.71
CA ALA A 18 -3.72 -18.81 -0.18
C ALA A 18 -4.81 -18.73 -1.28
N ASN A 19 -4.45 -18.80 -2.57
CA ASN A 19 -5.34 -18.54 -3.70
C ASN A 19 -6.05 -17.17 -3.62
N MET A 20 -5.36 -16.18 -3.07
CA MET A 20 -5.81 -14.80 -2.98
C MET A 20 -5.01 -13.91 -3.92
N ASN A 21 -5.70 -12.99 -4.58
CA ASN A 21 -5.06 -11.94 -5.37
C ASN A 21 -4.89 -10.70 -4.49
N LEU A 22 -3.66 -10.41 -4.06
CA LEU A 22 -3.35 -9.13 -3.45
C LEU A 22 -3.31 -8.08 -4.57
N ARG A 23 -4.27 -7.16 -4.57
CA ARG A 23 -4.33 -6.03 -5.51
C ARG A 23 -4.18 -4.75 -4.70
N GLN A 24 -3.74 -3.66 -5.35
CA GLN A 24 -3.65 -2.32 -4.76
C GLN A 24 -2.54 -2.14 -3.71
N PHE A 25 -1.38 -2.77 -3.92
CA PHE A 25 -0.20 -2.46 -3.13
C PHE A 25 0.26 -1.02 -3.37
N ARG A 26 0.63 -0.30 -2.33
CA ARG A 26 1.20 1.05 -2.42
C ARG A 26 2.11 1.31 -1.23
N SER A 27 3.24 1.95 -1.49
CA SER A 27 4.19 2.42 -0.47
C SER A 27 4.21 3.95 -0.45
N ASN A 28 4.66 4.53 0.65
CA ASN A 28 5.02 5.94 0.77
C ASN A 28 6.36 6.29 0.10
N ASN A 29 7.07 5.29 -0.43
CA ASN A 29 8.34 5.48 -1.13
C ASN A 29 8.15 5.25 -2.65
N GLU A 30 8.50 6.26 -3.45
CA GLU A 30 8.35 6.21 -4.91
C GLU A 30 9.27 5.19 -5.58
N ASP A 31 10.51 4.99 -5.10
CA ASP A 31 11.44 4.00 -5.65
C ASP A 31 10.90 2.57 -5.50
N VAL A 32 10.24 2.31 -4.37
CA VAL A 32 9.55 1.03 -4.11
C VAL A 32 8.34 0.89 -5.04
N ASN A 33 7.53 1.94 -5.18
CA ASN A 33 6.37 1.93 -6.09
C ASN A 33 6.78 1.70 -7.55
N GLY A 34 7.89 2.29 -8.01
CA GLY A 34 8.41 2.12 -9.37
C GLY A 34 9.01 0.74 -9.65
N SER A 35 9.35 -0.01 -8.59
CA SER A 35 9.92 -1.36 -8.68
C SER A 35 8.87 -2.48 -8.59
N ILE A 36 7.60 -2.13 -8.29
CA ILE A 36 6.48 -3.06 -8.18
C ILE A 36 5.80 -3.22 -9.54
N ALA A 37 5.23 -4.40 -9.82
CA ALA A 37 4.50 -4.64 -11.05
C ALA A 37 3.25 -3.75 -11.12
N THR A 38 2.99 -3.14 -12.28
CA THR A 38 1.84 -2.23 -12.48
C THR A 38 0.50 -2.90 -12.16
N ALA A 39 0.39 -4.22 -12.33
CA ALA A 39 -0.83 -4.98 -12.00
C ALA A 39 -1.10 -5.04 -10.48
N ASP A 40 -0.06 -4.98 -9.67
CA ASP A 40 -0.14 -5.05 -8.20
C ASP A 40 -0.18 -3.65 -7.58
N LEU A 41 0.36 -2.64 -8.27
CA LEU A 41 0.40 -1.24 -7.83
C LEU A 41 -0.98 -0.58 -7.85
N SER A 42 -1.34 0.06 -6.75
CA SER A 42 -2.55 0.90 -6.69
C SER A 42 -2.37 2.17 -7.52
N SER A 43 -3.36 2.44 -8.39
CA SER A 43 -3.46 3.70 -9.13
C SER A 43 -3.91 4.88 -8.28
N ASN A 44 -4.47 4.63 -7.09
CA ASN A 44 -4.93 5.67 -6.17
C ASN A 44 -3.89 5.92 -5.07
N PRO A 45 -3.31 7.13 -4.95
CA PRO A 45 -2.41 7.46 -3.86
C PRO A 45 -3.11 7.57 -2.50
N GLN A 46 -4.44 7.70 -2.47
CA GLN A 46 -5.26 7.69 -1.27
C GLN A 46 -5.78 6.29 -0.98
N GLN A 47 -5.27 5.68 0.08
CA GLN A 47 -5.61 4.33 0.51
C GLN A 47 -6.47 4.38 1.78
N LYS A 48 -7.34 3.39 1.97
CA LYS A 48 -8.06 3.24 3.24
C LYS A 48 -7.40 2.15 4.07
N VAL A 49 -6.84 2.54 5.20
CA VAL A 49 -6.24 1.60 6.16
C VAL A 49 -7.16 1.53 7.37
N LEU A 50 -7.81 0.38 7.57
CA LEU A 50 -8.77 0.14 8.66
C LEU A 50 -9.90 1.20 8.74
N GLY A 51 -10.34 1.70 7.58
CA GLY A 51 -11.38 2.72 7.47
C GLY A 51 -10.90 4.17 7.63
N ILE A 52 -9.61 4.38 7.90
CA ILE A 52 -8.98 5.70 7.98
C ILE A 52 -8.31 6.01 6.64
N SER A 53 -8.45 7.25 6.17
CA SER A 53 -7.82 7.68 4.92
C SER A 53 -6.32 7.85 5.14
N TRP A 54 -5.49 7.29 4.26
CA TRP A 54 -4.04 7.42 4.25
C TRP A 54 -3.59 7.94 2.89
N THR A 55 -2.96 9.10 2.89
CA THR A 55 -2.34 9.70 1.72
C THR A 55 -0.90 9.23 1.66
N THR A 56 -0.63 8.26 0.77
CA THR A 56 0.66 7.57 0.70
C THR A 56 1.83 8.50 0.35
N GLU A 57 1.61 9.49 -0.50
CA GLU A 57 2.65 10.42 -0.98
C GLU A 57 3.24 11.29 0.14
N ASN A 58 2.41 11.70 1.10
CA ASN A 58 2.82 12.58 2.20
C ASN A 58 2.95 11.81 3.53
N ASP A 59 2.68 10.50 3.52
CA ASP A 59 2.59 9.65 4.69
C ASP A 59 1.65 10.21 5.80
N VAL A 60 0.50 10.74 5.38
CA VAL A 60 -0.48 11.36 6.29
C VAL A 60 -1.71 10.48 6.44
N VAL A 61 -2.07 10.17 7.69
CA VAL A 61 -3.29 9.46 8.03
C VAL A 61 -4.32 10.47 8.56
N GLU A 62 -5.44 10.61 7.86
CA GLU A 62 -6.53 11.53 8.19
C GLU A 62 -7.68 10.79 8.87
N ASP A 63 -7.84 11.01 10.17
CA ASP A 63 -9.01 10.56 10.91
C ASP A 63 -10.16 11.56 10.75
N ALA A 64 -11.14 11.20 9.93
CA ALA A 64 -12.34 11.99 9.70
C ALA A 64 -13.14 12.28 10.99
N ARG A 65 -12.88 11.57 12.11
CA ARG A 65 -13.53 11.80 13.40
C ARG A 65 -12.90 12.93 14.22
N ARG A 66 -11.73 13.45 13.80
CA ARG A 66 -10.97 14.45 14.58
C ARG A 66 -11.33 15.90 14.28
N THR A 67 -12.14 16.17 13.25
CA THR A 67 -12.49 17.53 12.78
C THR A 67 -13.83 18.06 13.36
N GLN A 68 -14.23 17.62 14.55
CA GLN A 68 -15.39 18.15 15.28
C GLN A 68 -15.03 18.47 16.74
N ILE A 69 -14.15 19.45 16.98
CA ILE A 69 -14.07 20.18 18.25
C ILE A 69 -13.67 21.63 17.94
#